data_AF-A0A832N4A7-F1
#
_entry.id   AF-A0A832N4A7-F1
#
_cell.length_a   1.000
_cell.length_b   1.000
_cell.length_c   1.000
_cell.angle_alpha   90.00
_cell.angle_beta   90.00
_cell.angle_gamma   90.00
#
_symmetry.space_group_name_H-M   'P 1'
#
loop_
_entity.id
_entity.type
_entity.pdbx_description
1 polymer ?
#
loop_
_entity_poly.entity_id
_entity_poly.type
_entity_poly.pdbx_seq_one_letter_code
_entity_poly.pdbx_strand_id
1 'polypeptide(L)'
;MGKRVVNGGFWKPGRGKKLLLLVAVIAAAIRGLNWYDQASAEAPEVVGPPIEYDHLSSEIEEPYISFGIPPVRDEELYAVKQFPDVRSCLVRAEQSKDRPDLRQIDWSRMNTKFDIKVCMFRIFSSYQTPIRVKQWFISQKLTGVSQDEYQGKTELLHSVRAYNYPRKTNNVYVSPRGVGRQIKLKLIYVEEFKVIWSADNSIFATTYESSSL
;
A
#
# COMPACT_ATOMS: atom_id res chain seq x y z
N MET A 1 -31.97 -33.80 -61.68
CA MET A 1 -31.86 -32.72 -60.67
C MET A 1 -32.57 -33.22 -59.41
N GLY A 2 -31.96 -33.65 -58.29
CA GLY A 2 -30.67 -33.34 -57.71
C GLY A 2 -30.83 -32.34 -56.54
N LYS A 3 -31.44 -32.74 -55.40
CA LYS A 3 -31.36 -31.95 -54.15
C LYS A 3 -31.00 -32.84 -52.96
N ARG A 4 -29.86 -32.48 -52.35
CA ARG A 4 -29.19 -33.09 -51.20
C ARG A 4 -29.94 -32.83 -49.90
N VAL A 5 -29.90 -33.85 -49.05
CA VAL A 5 -30.14 -33.83 -47.60
C VAL A 5 -28.99 -33.09 -46.90
N VAL A 6 -29.30 -32.30 -45.86
CA VAL A 6 -28.35 -32.06 -44.76
C VAL A 6 -29.11 -32.20 -43.44
N ASN A 7 -28.92 -33.35 -42.79
CA ASN A 7 -29.37 -33.61 -41.42
C ASN A 7 -28.49 -32.78 -40.46
N GLY A 8 -29.13 -31.91 -39.67
CA GLY A 8 -28.49 -31.18 -38.57
C GLY A 8 -28.22 -32.11 -37.39
N GLY A 9 -27.00 -32.64 -37.32
CA GLY A 9 -26.51 -33.40 -36.16
C GLY A 9 -26.32 -32.47 -34.96
N PHE A 10 -27.22 -32.57 -33.99
CA PHE A 10 -27.11 -31.95 -32.66
C PHE A 10 -25.93 -32.57 -31.89
N TRP A 11 -24.82 -31.82 -31.77
CA TRP A 11 -23.61 -32.27 -31.08
C TRP A 11 -23.85 -32.39 -29.57
N LYS A 12 -24.05 -33.63 -29.08
CA LYS A 12 -23.92 -33.94 -27.65
C LYS A 12 -22.43 -34.08 -27.31
N PRO A 13 -21.84 -33.22 -26.46
CA PRO A 13 -20.44 -33.39 -26.07
C PRO A 13 -20.29 -34.67 -25.23
N GLY A 14 -19.44 -35.58 -25.70
CA GLY A 14 -19.10 -36.83 -25.03
C GLY A 14 -18.48 -36.60 -23.65
N ARG A 15 -18.71 -37.56 -22.73
CA ARG A 15 -18.32 -37.52 -21.31
C ARG A 15 -16.87 -37.08 -21.06
N GLY A 16 -15.93 -37.35 -21.96
CA GLY A 16 -14.52 -36.94 -21.83
C GLY A 16 -14.26 -35.42 -21.89
N LYS A 17 -15.05 -34.66 -22.65
CA LYS A 17 -14.88 -33.18 -22.73
C LYS A 17 -15.41 -32.46 -21.49
N LYS A 18 -16.41 -33.03 -20.81
CA LYS A 18 -16.92 -32.50 -19.55
C LYS A 18 -15.87 -32.60 -18.43
N LEU A 19 -15.09 -33.68 -18.41
CA LEU A 19 -14.03 -33.88 -17.42
C LEU A 19 -12.88 -32.88 -17.60
N LEU A 20 -12.45 -32.63 -18.84
CA LEU A 20 -11.39 -31.66 -19.14
C LEU A 20 -11.78 -30.21 -18.81
N LEU A 21 -13.03 -29.83 -19.08
CA LEU A 21 -13.54 -28.51 -18.68
C LEU A 21 -13.60 -28.36 -17.15
N LEU A 22 -14.01 -29.40 -16.43
CA LEU A 22 -14.05 -29.39 -14.96
C LEU A 22 -12.64 -29.26 -14.37
N VAL A 23 -11.65 -29.97 -14.92
CA VAL A 23 -10.25 -29.87 -14.48
C VAL A 23 -9.66 -28.49 -14.78
N ALA A 24 -9.99 -27.88 -15.93
CA ALA A 24 -9.54 -26.52 -16.25
C ALA A 24 -10.17 -25.45 -15.34
N VAL A 25 -11.47 -25.59 -15.01
CA VAL A 25 -12.17 -24.71 -14.06
C VAL A 25 -11.61 -24.87 -12.64
N ILE A 26 -11.31 -26.10 -12.21
CA ILE A 26 -10.67 -26.36 -10.92
C ILE A 26 -9.24 -25.83 -10.90
N ALA A 27 -8.46 -25.99 -11.97
CA ALA A 27 -7.10 -25.44 -12.05
C ALA A 27 -7.07 -23.91 -12.07
N ALA A 28 -8.05 -23.26 -12.72
CA ALA A 28 -8.24 -21.81 -12.68
C ALA A 28 -8.73 -21.34 -11.30
N ALA A 29 -9.60 -22.10 -10.63
CA ALA A 29 -10.02 -21.83 -9.25
C ALA A 29 -8.88 -22.01 -8.25
N ILE A 30 -8.04 -23.05 -8.40
CA ILE A 30 -6.86 -23.28 -7.55
C ILE A 30 -5.78 -22.22 -7.79
N ARG A 31 -5.57 -21.78 -9.04
CA ARG A 31 -4.69 -20.63 -9.33
C ARG A 31 -5.25 -19.29 -8.83
N GLY A 32 -6.57 -19.11 -8.85
CA GLY A 32 -7.25 -17.95 -8.25
C GLY A 32 -7.21 -17.95 -6.72
N LEU A 33 -7.25 -19.12 -6.09
CA LEU A 33 -7.18 -19.29 -4.63
C LEU A 33 -5.74 -19.14 -4.09
N ASN A 34 -4.71 -19.46 -4.88
CA ASN A 34 -3.30 -19.27 -4.49
C ASN A 34 -2.75 -17.84 -4.68
N TRP A 35 -3.56 -16.91 -5.20
CA TRP A 35 -3.19 -15.48 -5.26
C TRP A 35 -3.65 -14.70 -4.02
N TYR A 36 -4.14 -15.41 -3.00
CA TYR A 36 -4.69 -14.87 -1.77
C TYR A 36 -3.81 -15.18 -0.54
N ASP A 37 -2.49 -15.25 -0.73
CA ASP A 37 -1.50 -15.17 0.37
C ASP A 37 -0.94 -13.73 0.50
N GLN A 38 -1.69 -12.72 0.06
CA GLN A 38 -1.56 -11.42 0.68
C GLN A 38 -2.17 -11.58 2.06
N ALA A 39 -1.30 -11.74 3.06
CA ALA A 39 -1.60 -11.37 4.42
C ALA A 39 -2.21 -9.96 4.36
N SER A 40 -3.54 -9.90 4.26
CA SER A 40 -4.30 -8.66 4.32
C SER A 40 -3.94 -8.12 5.68
N ALA A 41 -3.04 -7.14 5.70
CA ALA A 41 -2.73 -6.48 6.92
C ALA A 41 -4.01 -5.78 7.31
N GLU A 42 -4.77 -6.38 8.24
CA GLU A 42 -5.81 -5.67 8.97
C GLU A 42 -5.23 -4.30 9.30
N ALA A 43 -5.89 -3.27 8.79
CA ALA A 43 -5.44 -1.89 8.96
C ALA A 43 -5.19 -1.67 10.45
N PRO A 44 -4.06 -1.06 10.84
CA PRO A 44 -3.79 -0.80 12.24
C PRO A 44 -4.98 -0.08 12.86
N GLU A 45 -5.45 -0.58 14.00
CA GLU A 45 -6.54 0.07 14.73
C GLU A 45 -6.10 1.47 15.13
N VAL A 46 -6.74 2.49 14.53
CA VAL A 46 -6.48 3.91 14.79
C VAL A 46 -6.88 4.26 16.22
N VAL A 47 -5.98 4.90 16.96
CA VAL A 47 -6.21 5.29 18.37
C VAL A 47 -6.35 6.80 18.51
N GLY A 48 -7.22 7.21 19.44
CA GLY A 48 -7.35 8.60 19.87
C GLY A 48 -8.35 9.42 19.03
N PRO A 49 -8.53 10.71 19.38
CA PRO A 49 -9.47 11.59 18.68
C PRO A 49 -8.97 11.93 17.26
N PRO A 50 -9.87 12.34 16.34
CA PRO A 50 -9.48 12.88 15.05
C PRO A 50 -8.48 14.01 15.18
N ILE A 51 -7.50 14.04 14.28
CA ILE A 51 -6.48 15.09 14.21
C ILE A 51 -6.94 16.12 13.17
N GLU A 52 -7.00 17.38 13.55
CA GLU A 52 -7.33 18.47 12.63
C GLU A 52 -6.25 18.64 11.55
N TYR A 53 -6.68 18.99 10.35
CA TYR A 53 -5.84 19.28 9.18
C TYR A 53 -6.31 20.58 8.53
N ASP A 54 -5.42 21.22 7.78
CA ASP A 54 -5.67 22.57 7.24
C ASP A 54 -6.42 22.51 5.91
N HIS A 55 -6.09 21.52 5.07
CA HIS A 55 -6.70 21.34 3.75
C HIS A 55 -6.60 19.87 3.29
N LEU A 56 -7.11 19.56 2.10
CA LEU A 56 -7.02 18.24 1.49
C LEU A 56 -6.03 18.28 0.33
N SER A 57 -4.83 17.74 0.53
CA SER A 57 -3.76 17.78 -0.46
C SER A 57 -4.14 17.09 -1.78
N SER A 58 -3.67 17.66 -2.90
CA SER A 58 -3.84 17.13 -4.25
C SER A 58 -2.61 17.36 -5.12
N GLU A 59 -2.47 16.59 -6.19
CA GLU A 59 -1.40 16.75 -7.18
C GLU A 59 -1.46 18.10 -7.89
N ILE A 60 -2.62 18.75 -7.94
CA ILE A 60 -2.80 20.05 -8.60
C ILE A 60 -2.23 21.18 -7.73
N GLU A 61 -2.54 21.18 -6.44
CA GLU A 61 -2.15 22.25 -5.52
C GLU A 61 -0.76 22.03 -4.93
N GLU A 62 -0.41 20.77 -4.68
CA GLU A 62 0.84 20.39 -4.01
C GLU A 62 1.45 19.18 -4.73
N PRO A 63 2.08 19.35 -5.90
CA PRO A 63 2.63 18.23 -6.66
C PRO A 63 3.57 17.36 -5.82
N TYR A 64 3.51 16.04 -6.00
CA TYR A 64 4.39 15.13 -5.28
C TYR A 64 5.85 15.40 -5.64
N ILE A 65 6.68 15.62 -4.62
CA ILE A 65 8.12 15.80 -4.76
C ILE A 65 8.88 14.87 -3.80
N SER A 66 10.04 14.42 -4.23
CA SER A 66 10.95 13.60 -3.43
C SER A 66 12.33 14.25 -3.45
N PHE A 67 12.73 14.82 -2.32
CA PHE A 67 13.97 15.59 -2.17
C PHE A 67 14.05 16.79 -3.13
N GLY A 68 12.93 17.52 -3.27
CA GLY A 68 12.82 18.67 -4.18
C GLY A 68 12.76 18.33 -5.67
N ILE A 69 12.68 17.04 -6.02
CA ILE A 69 12.65 16.58 -7.41
C ILE A 69 11.27 15.99 -7.72
N PRO A 70 10.61 16.37 -8.83
CA PRO A 70 9.40 15.71 -9.31
C PRO A 70 9.61 14.22 -9.60
N PRO A 71 8.54 13.39 -9.65
CA PRO A 71 8.67 11.97 -9.97
C PRO A 71 9.24 11.77 -11.36
N VAL A 72 10.38 11.07 -11.45
CA VAL A 72 11.03 10.72 -12.74
C VAL A 72 10.93 9.23 -13.05
N ARG A 73 10.62 8.42 -12.05
CA ARG A 73 10.50 6.96 -12.18
C ARG A 73 9.09 6.58 -12.58
N ASP A 74 8.96 5.59 -13.47
CA ASP A 74 7.66 5.10 -13.92
C ASP A 74 6.77 4.63 -12.76
N GLU A 75 7.35 4.02 -11.73
CA GLU A 75 6.59 3.55 -10.56
C GLU A 75 6.08 4.72 -9.70
N GLU A 76 6.85 5.81 -9.60
CA GLU A 76 6.42 7.03 -8.91
C GLU A 76 5.33 7.75 -9.71
N LEU A 77 5.49 7.86 -11.03
CA LEU A 77 4.49 8.43 -11.92
C LEU A 77 3.17 7.63 -11.89
N TYR A 78 3.27 6.30 -11.80
CA TYR A 78 2.10 5.43 -11.65
C TYR A 78 1.41 5.66 -10.30
N ALA A 79 2.17 5.70 -9.20
CA ALA A 79 1.64 5.97 -7.87
C ALA A 79 0.94 7.35 -7.79
N VAL A 80 1.55 8.40 -8.36
CA VAL A 80 0.93 9.74 -8.42
C VAL A 80 -0.38 9.74 -9.19
N LYS A 81 -0.46 9.01 -10.32
CA LYS A 81 -1.71 8.86 -11.09
C LYS A 81 -2.76 8.05 -10.34
N GLN A 82 -2.35 7.02 -9.60
CA GLN A 82 -3.24 6.17 -8.82
C GLN A 82 -3.78 6.91 -7.58
N PHE A 83 -2.98 7.81 -7.01
CA PHE A 83 -3.29 8.56 -5.79
C PHE A 83 -3.21 10.08 -6.02
N PRO A 84 -4.10 10.65 -6.85
CA PRO A 84 -4.02 12.05 -7.26
C PRO A 84 -4.33 13.04 -6.13
N ASP A 85 -5.02 12.60 -5.08
CA ASP A 85 -5.42 13.42 -3.93
C ASP A 85 -5.42 12.62 -2.64
N VAL A 86 -5.48 13.30 -1.50
CA VAL A 86 -5.45 12.63 -0.19
C VAL A 86 -6.63 11.68 0.01
N ARG A 87 -7.82 11.95 -0.57
CA ARG A 87 -9.00 11.09 -0.41
C ARG A 87 -8.78 9.75 -1.08
N SER A 88 -8.09 9.72 -2.21
CA SER A 88 -7.77 8.48 -2.93
C SER A 88 -6.92 7.48 -2.11
N CYS A 89 -6.24 7.95 -1.05
CA CYS A 89 -5.46 7.14 -0.12
C CYS A 89 -6.28 6.56 1.05
N LEU A 90 -7.51 7.02 1.26
CA LEU A 90 -8.33 6.64 2.42
C LEU A 90 -9.25 5.47 2.10
N VAL A 91 -9.72 4.79 3.14
CA VAL A 91 -10.77 3.78 3.01
C VAL A 91 -12.02 4.40 2.39
N ARG A 92 -12.75 3.60 1.59
CA ARG A 92 -13.91 4.06 0.82
C ARG A 92 -14.93 4.87 1.64
N ALA A 93 -15.13 4.51 2.91
CA ALA A 93 -16.06 5.19 3.81
C ALA A 93 -15.67 6.64 4.13
N GLU A 94 -14.39 7.01 4.08
CA GLU A 94 -13.92 8.38 4.30
C GLU A 94 -13.91 9.21 3.02
N GLN A 95 -13.73 8.59 1.85
CA GLN A 95 -13.47 9.32 0.60
C GLN A 95 -14.56 10.32 0.22
N SER A 96 -15.81 10.08 0.60
CA SER A 96 -16.95 10.95 0.28
C SER A 96 -17.36 11.89 1.41
N LYS A 97 -16.71 11.86 2.58
CA LYS A 97 -17.09 12.72 3.70
C LYS A 97 -16.62 14.15 3.46
N ASP A 98 -17.37 15.15 3.89
CA ASP A 98 -16.91 16.54 3.79
C ASP A 98 -15.61 16.77 4.57
N ARG A 99 -15.51 16.16 5.76
CA ARG A 99 -14.31 16.15 6.60
C ARG A 99 -13.88 14.70 6.88
N PRO A 100 -13.10 14.06 5.98
CA PRO A 100 -12.60 12.70 6.20
C PRO A 100 -11.64 12.63 7.40
N ASP A 101 -11.53 11.45 8.02
CA ASP A 101 -10.45 11.14 8.96
C ASP A 101 -9.21 10.63 8.20
N LEU A 102 -8.18 11.48 8.08
CA LEU A 102 -6.95 11.16 7.33
C LEU A 102 -6.09 10.06 7.98
N ARG A 103 -6.50 9.53 9.14
CA ARG A 103 -5.87 8.37 9.79
C ARG A 103 -6.36 7.04 9.22
N GLN A 104 -7.50 7.03 8.54
CA GLN A 104 -8.14 5.83 8.00
C GLN A 104 -7.63 5.52 6.58
N ILE A 105 -6.35 5.18 6.49
CA ILE A 105 -5.68 4.84 5.24
C ILE A 105 -6.18 3.48 4.71
N ASP A 106 -6.41 3.40 3.40
CA ASP A 106 -6.64 2.13 2.71
C ASP A 106 -5.32 1.45 2.34
N TRP A 107 -4.66 0.87 3.35
CA TRP A 107 -3.39 0.16 3.18
C TRP A 107 -3.48 -0.99 2.16
N SER A 108 -4.68 -1.56 1.98
CA SER A 108 -4.89 -2.67 1.03
C SER A 108 -4.71 -2.28 -0.44
N ARG A 109 -4.77 -0.98 -0.75
CA ARG A 109 -4.57 -0.45 -2.11
C ARG A 109 -3.12 -0.08 -2.41
N MET A 110 -2.25 -0.14 -1.40
CA MET A 110 -0.82 0.20 -1.53
C MET A 110 -0.02 -1.08 -1.79
N ASN A 111 0.28 -1.34 -3.05
CA ASN A 111 1.00 -2.53 -3.49
C ASN A 111 2.51 -2.29 -3.59
N THR A 112 2.93 -1.02 -3.64
CA THR A 112 4.34 -0.64 -3.78
C THR A 112 4.78 0.35 -2.70
N LYS A 113 6.09 0.44 -2.47
CA LYS A 113 6.65 1.50 -1.60
C LYS A 113 6.36 2.91 -2.12
N PHE A 114 6.16 3.08 -3.42
CA PHE A 114 5.87 4.38 -4.02
C PHE A 114 4.44 4.82 -3.72
N ASP A 115 3.49 3.89 -3.71
CA ASP A 115 2.11 4.13 -3.28
C ASP A 115 2.09 4.70 -1.86
N ILE A 116 2.86 4.05 -0.96
CA ILE A 116 3.01 4.49 0.43
C ILE A 116 3.63 5.89 0.49
N LYS A 117 4.76 6.13 -0.20
CA LYS A 117 5.43 7.45 -0.22
C LYS A 117 4.48 8.56 -0.67
N VAL A 118 3.76 8.36 -1.78
CA VAL A 118 2.83 9.36 -2.34
C VAL A 118 1.68 9.61 -1.39
N CYS A 119 1.07 8.56 -0.83
CA CYS A 119 -0.04 8.75 0.09
C CYS A 119 0.37 9.41 1.40
N MET A 120 1.52 9.05 1.95
CA MET A 120 2.08 9.75 3.10
C MET A 120 2.36 11.22 2.79
N PHE A 121 2.89 11.52 1.61
CA PHE A 121 3.12 12.91 1.19
C PHE A 121 1.80 13.68 1.23
N ARG A 122 0.73 13.17 0.60
CA ARG A 122 -0.60 13.80 0.61
C ARG A 122 -1.15 14.04 2.01
N ILE A 123 -1.09 13.00 2.86
CA ILE A 123 -1.64 13.06 4.22
C ILE A 123 -0.87 14.07 5.05
N PHE A 124 0.45 14.10 4.94
CA PHE A 124 1.28 15.00 5.72
C PHE A 124 1.25 16.44 5.21
N SER A 125 1.13 16.65 3.89
CA SER A 125 0.91 17.98 3.31
C SER A 125 -0.40 18.57 3.84
N SER A 126 -1.43 17.75 3.99
CA SER A 126 -2.72 18.17 4.59
C SER A 126 -2.58 18.62 6.05
N TYR A 127 -1.64 18.06 6.81
CA TYR A 127 -1.40 18.41 8.22
C TYR A 127 -0.46 19.60 8.43
N GLN A 128 0.40 19.90 7.46
CA GLN A 128 1.43 20.96 7.39
C GLN A 128 2.50 20.99 8.50
N THR A 129 2.23 20.48 9.70
CA THR A 129 3.12 20.62 10.86
C THR A 129 3.72 19.28 11.30
N PRO A 130 5.01 19.26 11.69
CA PRO A 130 5.65 18.08 12.27
C PRO A 130 4.92 17.54 13.50
N ILE A 131 4.31 18.41 14.31
CA ILE A 131 3.59 18.04 15.53
C ILE A 131 2.35 17.20 15.21
N ARG A 132 1.54 17.60 14.22
CA ARG A 132 0.35 16.83 13.83
C ARG A 132 0.73 15.51 13.16
N VAL A 133 1.81 15.48 12.38
CA VAL A 133 2.30 14.22 11.81
C VAL A 133 2.86 13.28 12.88
N LYS A 134 3.52 13.80 13.90
CA LYS A 134 3.91 13.03 15.09
C LYS A 134 2.69 12.40 15.77
N GLN A 135 1.61 13.17 15.97
CA GLN A 135 0.35 12.66 16.50
C GLN A 135 -0.26 11.60 15.57
N TRP A 136 -0.16 11.79 14.25
CA TRP A 136 -0.61 10.81 13.27
C TRP A 136 0.14 9.49 13.43
N PHE A 137 1.47 9.49 13.50
CA PHE A 137 2.25 8.27 13.74
C PHE A 137 1.86 7.56 15.05
N ILE A 138 1.64 8.32 16.13
CA ILE A 138 1.16 7.78 17.40
C ILE A 138 -0.23 7.14 17.25
N SER A 139 -1.14 7.77 16.49
CA SER A 139 -2.49 7.24 16.24
C SER A 139 -2.49 5.92 15.49
N GLN A 140 -1.45 5.66 14.68
CA GLN A 140 -1.24 4.40 13.96
C GLN A 140 -0.57 3.32 14.82
N LYS A 141 -0.37 3.56 16.13
CA LYS A 141 0.38 2.71 17.05
C LYS A 141 1.84 2.45 16.62
N LEU A 142 2.43 3.35 15.83
CA LEU A 142 3.84 3.27 15.47
C LEU A 142 4.69 3.66 16.68
N THR A 143 5.88 3.08 16.74
CA THR A 143 6.79 3.15 17.89
C THR A 143 8.07 3.90 17.51
N GLY A 144 8.89 4.26 18.51
CA GLY A 144 10.14 4.98 18.28
C GLY A 144 9.94 6.31 17.56
N VAL A 145 8.81 6.99 17.82
CA VAL A 145 8.48 8.25 17.15
C VAL A 145 9.44 9.35 17.60
N SER A 146 10.34 9.79 16.72
CA SER A 146 11.27 10.88 16.96
C SER A 146 10.92 12.09 16.09
N GLN A 147 11.20 13.28 16.61
CA GLN A 147 11.21 14.51 15.84
C GLN A 147 12.61 15.08 15.99
N ASP A 148 13.25 15.31 14.87
CA ASP A 148 14.62 15.77 14.82
C ASP A 148 14.73 16.99 13.90
N GLU A 149 15.62 17.91 14.25
CA GLU A 149 15.92 19.11 13.49
C GLU A 149 17.40 19.05 13.08
N TYR A 150 17.68 19.25 11.80
CA TYR A 150 19.05 19.20 11.29
C TYR A 150 19.29 20.32 10.27
N GLN A 151 20.50 20.88 10.31
CA GLN A 151 20.92 21.87 9.33
C GLN A 151 21.38 21.15 8.05
N GLY A 152 20.60 21.28 6.98
CA GLY A 152 20.98 20.85 5.64
C GLY A 152 22.08 21.73 5.05
N LYS A 153 22.46 21.47 3.80
CA LYS A 153 23.50 22.26 3.12
C LYS A 153 23.12 23.74 2.96
N THR A 154 21.83 24.03 2.84
CA THR A 154 21.32 25.37 2.55
C THR A 154 20.13 25.77 3.42
N GLU A 155 19.49 24.83 4.12
CA GLU A 155 18.21 25.05 4.80
C GLU A 155 18.10 24.22 6.07
N LEU A 156 17.33 24.73 7.03
CA LEU A 156 16.94 23.98 8.21
C LEU A 156 15.87 22.95 7.83
N LEU A 157 16.09 21.69 8.18
CA LEU A 157 15.16 20.61 7.91
C LEU A 157 14.60 20.06 9.20
N HIS A 158 13.28 19.91 9.24
CA HIS A 158 12.60 19.16 10.29
C HIS A 158 12.31 17.75 9.77
N SER A 159 12.46 16.73 10.61
CA SER A 159 12.05 15.38 10.25
C SER A 159 11.30 14.72 11.38
N VAL A 160 10.32 13.91 11.02
CA VAL A 160 9.61 13.03 11.95
C VAL A 160 9.77 11.61 11.42
N ARG A 161 10.18 10.71 12.30
CA ARG A 161 10.38 9.29 12.00
C ARG A 161 9.55 8.44 12.93
N ALA A 162 9.10 7.30 12.43
CA ALA A 162 8.41 6.29 13.22
C ALA A 162 8.69 4.89 12.67
N TYR A 163 8.62 3.90 13.55
CA TYR A 163 8.89 2.51 13.23
C TYR A 163 7.67 1.64 13.48
N ASN A 164 7.40 0.74 12.55
CA ASN A 164 6.53 -0.41 12.80
C ASN A 164 7.42 -1.55 13.34
N TYR A 165 7.40 -1.77 14.66
CA TYR A 165 8.09 -2.90 15.27
C TYR A 165 7.34 -4.22 14.98
N PRO A 166 8.03 -5.36 14.95
CA PRO A 166 7.76 -6.43 14.00
C PRO A 166 6.42 -7.15 14.18
N ARG A 167 5.70 -7.34 13.07
CA ARG A 167 4.78 -8.47 12.92
C ARG A 167 5.58 -9.76 12.91
N LYS A 168 5.49 -10.55 13.98
CA LYS A 168 5.97 -11.94 13.96
C LYS A 168 5.15 -12.72 12.93
N THR A 169 5.71 -13.01 11.76
CA THR A 169 5.10 -14.00 10.87
C THR A 169 5.60 -15.37 11.30
N ASN A 170 4.69 -16.23 11.79
CA ASN A 170 4.99 -17.63 12.09
C ASN A 170 4.96 -18.47 10.80
N ASN A 171 5.70 -18.04 9.77
CA ASN A 171 5.69 -18.72 8.49
C ASN A 171 6.52 -20.00 8.57
N VAL A 172 5.87 -21.13 8.27
CA VAL A 172 6.51 -22.43 8.18
C VAL A 172 6.89 -22.66 6.71
N TYR A 173 8.18 -22.65 6.40
CA TYR A 173 8.64 -22.95 5.06
C TYR A 173 8.92 -24.45 4.92
N VAL A 174 8.33 -25.07 3.89
CA VAL A 174 8.58 -26.46 3.52
C VAL A 174 9.60 -26.45 2.39
N SER A 175 10.78 -27.04 2.63
CA SER A 175 11.81 -27.19 1.59
C SER A 175 11.26 -27.99 0.39
N PRO A 176 11.39 -27.50 -0.86
CA PRO A 176 10.99 -28.26 -2.05
C PRO A 176 11.88 -29.47 -2.35
N ARG A 177 13.05 -29.57 -1.70
CA ARG A 177 14.04 -30.62 -1.96
C ARG A 177 14.35 -31.38 -0.67
N GLY A 178 13.72 -32.54 -0.51
CA GLY A 178 14.15 -33.57 0.43
C GLY A 178 13.51 -33.50 1.82
N VAL A 179 12.72 -34.53 2.12
CA VAL A 179 12.44 -35.06 3.47
C VAL A 179 12.01 -34.02 4.51
N GLY A 180 10.72 -33.62 4.50
CA GLY A 180 9.90 -33.33 5.69
C GLY A 180 10.39 -32.32 6.74
N ARG A 181 11.51 -31.62 6.56
CA ARG A 181 12.01 -30.62 7.51
C ARG A 181 11.25 -29.31 7.30
N GLN A 182 10.26 -29.09 8.15
CA GLN A 182 9.65 -27.78 8.36
C GLN A 182 10.69 -26.86 9.00
N ILE A 183 11.06 -25.77 8.31
CA ILE A 183 11.88 -24.72 8.92
C ILE A 183 10.91 -23.62 9.35
N LYS A 184 10.79 -23.43 10.67
CA LYS A 184 10.15 -22.24 11.24
C LYS A 184 11.13 -21.09 11.13
N LEU A 185 10.98 -20.25 10.11
CA LEU A 185 11.73 -19.01 10.00
C LEU A 185 10.91 -17.90 10.64
N LYS A 186 11.47 -17.30 11.68
CA LYS A 186 10.92 -16.10 12.30
C LYS A 186 11.51 -14.90 11.58
N LEU A 187 10.80 -14.38 10.59
CA LEU A 187 11.19 -13.15 9.91
C LEU A 187 10.71 -11.96 10.73
N ILE A 188 11.63 -11.04 11.00
CA ILE A 188 11.37 -9.82 11.74
C ILE A 188 11.51 -8.69 10.72
N TYR A 189 10.41 -8.08 10.32
CA TYR A 189 10.44 -6.91 9.44
C TYR A 189 10.35 -5.64 10.28
N VAL A 190 11.17 -4.64 9.96
CA VAL A 190 11.06 -3.28 10.49
C VAL A 190 10.74 -2.37 9.32
N GLU A 191 9.66 -1.61 9.45
CA GLU A 191 9.28 -0.57 8.51
C GLU A 191 9.61 0.79 9.13
N GLU A 192 10.37 1.62 8.42
CA GLU A 192 10.66 3.00 8.79
C GLU A 192 9.85 3.94 7.91
N PHE A 193 9.11 4.82 8.57
CA PHE A 193 8.39 5.91 7.96
C PHE A 193 9.08 7.22 8.33
N LYS A 194 9.37 8.07 7.35
CA LYS A 194 9.97 9.38 7.58
C LYS A 194 9.37 10.42 6.67
N VAL A 195 9.23 11.62 7.21
CA VAL A 195 8.90 12.82 6.45
C VAL A 195 9.85 13.93 6.84
N ILE A 196 10.21 14.75 5.85
CA ILE A 196 11.16 15.84 5.95
C ILE A 196 10.48 17.10 5.44
N TRP A 197 10.59 18.19 6.20
CA TRP A 197 10.12 19.51 5.83
C TRP A 197 11.30 20.45 5.63
N SER A 198 11.15 21.40 4.71
CA SER A 198 11.99 22.60 4.61
C SER A 198 11.59 23.65 5.65
N ALA A 199 12.36 24.74 5.71
CA ALA A 199 12.18 25.81 6.68
C ALA A 199 10.84 26.56 6.54
N ASP A 200 10.22 26.51 5.36
CA ASP A 200 8.90 27.08 5.06
C ASP A 200 7.72 26.15 5.40
N ASN A 201 7.99 25.02 6.07
CA ASN A 201 7.02 23.96 6.37
C ASN A 201 6.43 23.27 5.13
N SER A 202 7.01 23.42 3.95
CA SER A 202 6.67 22.55 2.81
C SER A 202 7.35 21.18 2.97
N ILE A 203 6.70 20.12 2.49
CA ILE A 203 7.28 18.78 2.56
C ILE A 203 8.36 18.66 1.50
N PHE A 204 9.60 18.45 1.97
CA PHE A 204 10.75 18.22 1.11
C PHE A 204 10.82 16.78 0.60
N ALA A 205 10.46 15.80 1.45
CA ALA A 205 10.42 14.39 1.07
C ALA A 205 9.60 13.53 2.04
N THR A 206 9.02 12.45 1.52
CA THR A 206 8.59 11.29 2.32
C THR A 206 9.41 10.07 1.95
N THR A 207 9.80 9.26 2.93
CA THR A 207 10.53 8.00 2.71
C THR A 207 9.87 6.87 3.46
N TYR A 208 9.93 5.70 2.83
CA TYR A 208 9.46 4.43 3.36
C TYR A 208 10.49 3.37 3.06
N GLU A 209 10.99 2.72 4.10
CA GLU A 209 11.96 1.63 4.00
C GLU A 209 11.45 0.42 4.78
N SER A 210 11.65 -0.77 4.22
CA SER A 210 11.35 -2.03 4.88
C SER A 210 12.60 -2.89 4.86
N SER A 211 13.02 -3.37 6.03
CA SER A 211 14.20 -4.21 6.19
C SER A 211 13.86 -5.48 6.95
N SER A 212 14.41 -6.61 6.50
CA SER A 212 14.40 -7.86 7.25
C SER A 212 15.58 -7.91 8.21
N LEU A 213 15.31 -8.13 9.49
CA LEU A 213 16.30 -8.44 10.54
C LEU A 213 16.65 -9.93 10.55
#